data_AF-A0A497NSQ9-F1
#
_entry.id   AF-A0A497NSQ9-F1
#
_cell.length_a   1.000
_cell.length_b   1.000
_cell.length_c   1.000
_cell.angle_alpha   90.00
_cell.angle_beta   90.00
_cell.angle_gamma   90.00
#
_symmetry.space_group_name_H-M   'P 1'
#
loop_
_entity.id
_entity.type
_entity.pdbx_description
1 polymer ?
#
loop_
_entity_poly.entity_id
_entity_poly.type
_entity_poly.pdbx_seq_one_letter_code
_entity_poly.pdbx_strand_id
1 'polypeptide(L)' 'MLFKEGPSHEVIEADPDVHLELDEKGRVIGIEIWNAEKNGLIKEMAKAIAKSPS' A
#
# COMPACT_ATOMS: atom_id res chain seq x y z
N MET A 1 -3.96 -6.64 -11.17
CA MET A 1 -3.99 -5.77 -9.98
C MET A 1 -5.12 -4.78 -10.20
N LEU A 2 -6.17 -4.84 -9.39
CA LEU A 2 -7.50 -4.24 -9.64
C LEU A 2 -7.68 -2.89 -8.92
N PHE A 3 -6.66 -2.03 -8.94
CA PHE A 3 -6.82 -0.66 -8.45
C PHE A 3 -7.42 0.20 -9.55
N LYS A 4 -8.51 0.89 -9.24
CA LYS A 4 -9.11 1.87 -10.14
C LYS A 4 -8.33 3.17 -10.04
N GLU A 5 -8.05 3.80 -11.17
CA GLU A 5 -7.50 5.15 -11.19
C GLU A 5 -8.59 6.19 -10.86
N GLY A 6 -8.22 7.22 -10.11
CA GLY A 6 -9.12 8.31 -9.72
C GLY A 6 -8.65 9.02 -8.44
N PRO A 7 -9.28 10.15 -8.07
CA PRO A 7 -8.97 10.83 -6.82
C PRO A 7 -9.44 10.02 -5.60
N SER A 8 -8.64 10.02 -4.55
CA SER A 8 -9.04 9.52 -3.22
C SER A 8 -10.10 10.43 -2.62
N HIS A 9 -11.17 9.81 -2.10
CA HIS A 9 -12.25 10.50 -1.40
C HIS A 9 -12.17 10.28 0.11
N GLU A 10 -11.77 9.08 0.52
CA GLU A 10 -11.66 8.69 1.93
C GLU A 10 -10.41 7.81 2.12
N VAL A 11 -9.81 7.90 3.31
CA VAL A 11 -8.70 7.05 3.73
C VAL A 11 -9.08 6.37 5.03
N ILE A 12 -9.01 5.04 5.07
CA ILE A 12 -9.28 4.23 6.27
C ILE A 12 -8.04 3.43 6.67
N GLU A 13 -7.77 3.31 7.98
CA GLU A 13 -6.75 2.39 8.50
C GLU A 13 -7.38 1.01 8.68
N ALA A 14 -6.96 0.04 7.88
CA ALA A 14 -7.52 -1.32 7.86
C ALA A 14 -6.76 -2.28 8.80
N ASP A 15 -5.49 -1.99 9.04
CA ASP A 15 -4.56 -2.68 9.95
C ASP A 15 -3.51 -1.64 10.37
N PRO A 16 -2.82 -1.75 11.53
CA PRO A 16 -1.74 -0.84 11.90
C PRO A 16 -0.80 -0.50 10.74
N ASP A 17 -0.72 0.79 10.42
CA ASP A 17 0.08 1.36 9.34
C ASP A 17 -0.34 0.95 7.91
N VAL A 18 -1.46 0.25 7.73
CA VAL A 18 -2.03 -0.11 6.42
C VAL A 18 -3.28 0.73 6.17
N HIS A 19 -3.14 1.66 5.22
CA HIS A 19 -4.19 2.59 4.86
C HIS A 19 -4.75 2.25 3.48
N LEU A 20 -6.08 2.25 3.37
CA LEU A 20 -6.80 2.06 2.10
C LEU A 20 -7.36 3.39 1.65
N GLU A 21 -7.09 3.74 0.39
CA GLU A 21 -7.72 4.88 -0.27
C GLU A 21 -8.96 4.40 -1.02
N LEU A 22 -10.10 5.06 -0.77
CA LEU A 22 -11.39 4.70 -1.32
C LEU A 22 -11.91 5.80 -2.27
N ASP A 23 -12.57 5.38 -3.35
CA ASP A 23 -13.36 6.29 -4.19
C ASP A 23 -14.71 6.65 -3.54
N GLU A 24 -15.46 7.54 -4.19
CA GLU A 24 -16.80 7.98 -3.76
C GLU A 24 -17.81 6.83 -3.54
N LYS A 25 -17.54 5.63 -4.04
CA LYS A 25 -18.40 4.43 -3.92
C LYS A 25 -17.84 3.43 -2.91
N GLY A 26 -16.81 3.81 -2.14
CA GLY A 26 -16.14 2.95 -1.17
C GLY A 26 -15.28 1.85 -1.81
N ARG A 27 -14.90 1.98 -3.09
CA ARG A 27 -14.03 1.00 -3.76
C ARG A 27 -12.57 1.36 -3.55
N VAL A 28 -11.74 0.36 -3.28
CA VAL A 28 -10.29 0.56 -3.09
C VAL A 28 -9.64 1.01 -4.39
N ILE A 29 -8.97 2.14 -4.33
CA ILE A 29 -8.19 2.72 -5.43
C ILE A 29 -6.69 2.80 -5.12
N GLY A 30 -6.32 2.71 -3.85
CA GLY A 30 -4.93 2.79 -3.40
C GLY A 30 -4.71 2.04 -2.09
N ILE A 31 -3.47 1.63 -1.86
CA ILE A 31 -3.00 1.10 -0.58
C ILE A 31 -1.72 1.85 -0.23
N GLU A 32 -1.68 2.42 0.97
CA GLU A 32 -0.49 3.04 1.53
C GLU A 32 0.00 2.24 2.74
N ILE A 33 1.29 1.92 2.75
CA ILE A 33 1.94 1.37 3.94
C ILE A 33 2.73 2.47 4.60
N TRP A 34 2.22 2.96 5.72
CA TRP A 34 2.87 3.98 6.53
C TRP A 34 3.96 3.34 7.39
N ASN A 35 4.88 4.16 7.89
CA ASN A 35 6.00 3.70 8.73
C ASN A 35 6.79 2.49 8.14
N ALA A 36 6.77 2.31 6.81
CA ALA A 36 7.31 1.11 6.15
C ALA A 36 8.80 0.88 6.43
N GLU A 37 9.57 1.95 6.61
CA GLU A 37 10.97 1.88 7.02
C GLU A 37 11.11 1.37 8.46
N LYS A 38 10.39 1.99 9.41
CA LYS A 38 10.38 1.61 10.82
C LYS A 38 9.94 0.16 11.03
N ASN A 39 8.95 -0.28 10.25
CA ASN A 39 8.40 -1.63 10.32
C ASN A 39 9.24 -2.66 9.54
N GLY A 40 10.36 -2.24 8.92
CA GLY A 40 11.29 -3.12 8.24
C GLY A 40 10.86 -3.60 6.85
N LEU A 41 9.71 -3.15 6.35
CA LEU A 41 9.18 -3.55 5.03
C LEU A 41 10.16 -3.21 3.91
N ILE A 42 10.77 -2.02 3.94
CA ILE A 42 11.78 -1.59 2.94
C ILE A 42 12.95 -2.57 2.88
N LYS A 43 13.41 -3.06 4.04
CA LYS A 43 14.50 -4.03 4.12
C LYS A 43 14.12 -5.38 3.53
N GLU A 44 12.90 -5.86 3.80
CA GLU A 44 12.41 -7.12 3.24
C GLU A 44 12.21 -7.01 1.72
N MET A 45 11.71 -5.88 1.22
CA MET A 45 11.62 -5.61 -0.22
C MET A 45 12.99 -5.64 -0.89
N ALA A 46 14.00 -4.96 -0.31
CA ALA A 46 15.36 -4.97 -0.84
C ALA A 46 15.94 -6.38 -0.93
N LYS A 47 15.71 -7.22 0.09
CA LYS A 47 16.11 -8.64 0.05
C LYS A 47 15.38 -9.43 -1.04
N ALA A 48 14.09 -9.18 -1.24
CA ALA A 48 13.29 -9.87 -2.25
C ALA A 48 13.77 -9.53 -3.67
N ILE A 49 14.06 -8.25 -3.93
CA ILE A 49 14.61 -7.79 -5.21
C ILE A 49 15.98 -8.42 -5.46
N ALA A 50 16.87 -8.40 -4.46
CA ALA A 50 18.21 -9.00 -4.59
C ALA A 50 18.20 -10.52 -4.83
N LYS A 51 17.12 -11.21 -4.43
CA LYS A 51 16.93 -12.66 -4.66
C LYS A 51 16.23 -12.99 -5.96
N SER A 52 15.61 -12.01 -6.62
CA SER A 52 14.92 -12.20 -7.88
C SER A 52 15.95 -12.10 -9.02
N PRO A 53 16.18 -13.18 -9.80
CA PRO A 53 17.08 -13.07 -10.95
C PRO A 53 16.48 -12.09 -11.97
N SER A 54 17.29 -11.13 -12.38
CA SER A 54 17.01 -10.17 -13.47
C SER A 54 16.95 -10.86 -14.82
#